data_AF-A0A533W5U0-F1
#
_entry.id   AF-A0A533W5U0-F1
#
_cell.length_a   1.000
_cell.length_b   1.000
_cell.length_c   1.000
_cell.angle_alpha   90.00
_cell.angle_beta   90.00
_cell.angle_gamma   90.00
#
_symmetry.space_group_name_H-M   'P 1'
#
loop_
_entity.id
_entity.type
_entity.pdbx_description
1 polymer ?
#
loop_
_entity_poly.entity_id
_entity_poly.type
_entity_poly.pdbx_seq_one_letter_code
_entity_poly.pdbx_strand_id
1 'polypeptide(L)'
;MNSGFTIGIEGKAVFKDITELLTLTTQQPQPIHQRVIRIQDVSVAVSISDIRSAMFGTAIAILNFEITNKGDTAEKLMLKYWYTDPATGKATYEGKELVVVDPGQTIAKSVEIPFSSNGVYDVVIEAESDNGTVATTDIIVDVPWLDIYLHLLVAIAIAIVLISIIYVIRVLRTSKSYVIGGK
;
A
#
# COMPACT_ATOMS: atom_id res chain seq x y z
N MET A 1 11.44 -43.08 -47.57
CA MET A 1 10.17 -42.91 -46.83
C MET A 1 10.50 -43.02 -45.34
N ASN A 2 9.90 -42.13 -44.53
CA ASN A 2 9.92 -42.05 -43.05
C ASN A 2 9.88 -43.44 -42.38
N SER A 3 10.38 -43.70 -41.17
CA SER A 3 10.25 -43.03 -39.86
C SER A 3 11.07 -43.93 -38.89
N GLY A 4 11.71 -43.50 -37.82
CA GLY A 4 11.26 -42.62 -36.75
C GLY A 4 12.09 -43.02 -35.53
N PHE A 5 12.84 -42.08 -34.96
CA PHE A 5 13.70 -42.30 -33.82
C PHE A 5 12.88 -42.04 -32.54
N THR A 6 12.66 -43.09 -31.74
CA THR A 6 12.00 -43.00 -30.44
C THR A 6 13.02 -42.58 -29.38
N ILE A 7 12.86 -41.39 -28.81
CA ILE A 7 13.59 -40.97 -27.60
C ILE A 7 12.73 -41.33 -26.40
N GLY A 8 13.16 -42.35 -25.64
CA GLY A 8 12.59 -42.67 -24.34
C GLY A 8 12.88 -41.54 -23.36
N ILE A 9 11.83 -40.90 -22.86
CA ILE A 9 11.93 -39.88 -21.83
C ILE A 9 11.85 -40.60 -20.48
N GLU A 10 13.00 -40.84 -19.84
CA GLU A 10 13.03 -41.17 -18.42
C GLU A 10 12.56 -39.94 -17.63
N GLY A 11 11.31 -39.99 -17.17
CA GLY A 11 10.79 -39.02 -16.22
C GLY A 11 11.40 -39.21 -14.84
N LYS A 12 12.58 -38.62 -14.59
CA LYS A 12 13.03 -38.36 -13.22
C LYS A 12 12.25 -37.16 -12.69
N ALA A 13 11.33 -37.42 -11.77
CA ALA A 13 10.72 -36.36 -10.97
C ALA A 13 11.82 -35.70 -10.13
N VAL A 14 12.31 -34.54 -10.59
CA VAL A 14 13.20 -33.69 -9.80
C VAL A 14 12.31 -32.84 -8.91
N PHE A 15 12.00 -33.36 -7.73
CA PHE A 15 11.56 -32.52 -6.62
C PHE A 15 12.78 -31.71 -6.18
N LYS A 16 12.95 -30.54 -6.79
CA LYS A 16 13.88 -29.54 -6.28
C LYS A 16 13.25 -28.95 -5.03
N ASP A 17 13.92 -29.17 -3.91
CA ASP A 17 13.65 -28.60 -2.60
C ASP A 17 13.13 -27.15 -2.70
N ILE A 18 11.87 -26.95 -2.29
CA ILE A 18 11.25 -25.63 -2.12
C ILE A 18 11.87 -24.92 -0.89
N THR A 19 12.73 -25.61 -0.14
CA THR A 19 13.36 -25.17 1.10
C THR A 19 14.42 -24.08 0.90
N GLU A 20 14.94 -23.89 -0.32
CA GLU A 20 15.95 -22.86 -0.62
C GLU A 20 15.37 -21.55 -1.22
N LEU A 21 14.05 -21.47 -1.43
CA LEU A 21 13.37 -20.30 -2.02
C LEU A 21 12.71 -19.37 -1.00
N LEU A 22 12.92 -19.61 0.29
CA LEU A 22 12.46 -18.75 1.38
C LEU A 22 13.62 -18.06 2.13
N THR A 23 14.72 -17.75 1.43
CA THR A 23 15.47 -16.56 1.82
C THR A 23 14.63 -15.35 1.42
N LEU A 24 13.72 -14.97 2.32
CA LEU A 24 13.24 -13.59 2.46
C LEU A 24 14.49 -12.73 2.53
N THR A 25 14.95 -12.31 1.36
CA THR A 25 15.90 -11.23 1.26
C THR A 25 15.08 -10.06 1.75
N THR A 26 15.22 -9.72 3.03
CA THR A 26 14.86 -8.40 3.51
C THR A 26 15.78 -7.47 2.75
N GLN A 27 15.40 -7.15 1.50
CA GLN A 27 15.82 -5.94 0.85
C GLN A 27 15.46 -4.87 1.86
N GLN A 28 16.47 -4.41 2.60
CA GLN A 28 16.39 -3.15 3.32
C GLN A 28 15.80 -2.17 2.30
N PRO A 29 14.58 -1.65 2.52
CA PRO A 29 13.94 -0.82 1.53
C PRO A 29 14.84 0.39 1.35
N GLN A 30 15.62 0.43 0.28
CA GLN A 30 16.25 1.67 -0.14
C GLN A 30 15.07 2.57 -0.50
N PRO A 31 14.83 3.68 0.22
CA PRO A 31 13.66 4.49 -0.04
C PRO A 31 13.86 5.14 -1.40
N ILE A 32 13.12 4.68 -2.41
CA ILE A 32 13.06 5.34 -3.73
C ILE A 32 12.25 6.65 -3.65
N HIS A 33 11.77 7.05 -2.46
CA HIS A 33 10.83 8.15 -2.29
C HIS A 33 11.32 9.24 -1.33
N GLN A 34 12.62 9.52 -1.24
CA GLN A 34 13.06 10.71 -0.50
C GLN A 34 12.98 11.96 -1.39
N ARG A 35 12.37 13.03 -0.88
CA ARG A 35 12.37 14.37 -1.49
C ARG A 35 12.90 15.36 -0.47
N VAL A 36 13.61 16.37 -0.94
CA VAL A 36 14.20 17.39 -0.06
C VAL A 36 13.84 18.76 -0.58
N ILE A 37 13.23 19.56 0.28
CA ILE A 37 13.00 20.99 0.05
C ILE A 37 13.84 21.80 1.02
N ARG A 38 14.15 23.04 0.63
CA ARG A 38 14.92 23.96 1.46
C ARG A 38 14.16 25.27 1.60
N ILE A 39 14.13 25.78 2.82
CA ILE A 39 13.55 27.08 3.16
C ILE A 39 14.59 27.79 4.00
N GLN A 40 15.15 28.87 3.45
CA GLN A 40 16.30 29.54 4.05
C GLN A 40 17.41 28.51 4.33
N ASP A 41 17.87 28.43 5.58
CA ASP A 41 18.91 27.49 6.03
C ASP A 41 18.34 26.16 6.58
N VAL A 42 17.02 25.95 6.50
CA VAL A 42 16.38 24.70 6.94
C VAL A 42 16.16 23.76 5.76
N SER A 43 16.60 22.52 5.91
CA SER A 43 16.36 21.42 4.99
C SER A 43 15.26 20.53 5.53
N VAL A 44 14.19 20.31 4.76
CA VAL A 44 13.12 19.36 5.08
C VAL A 44 13.22 18.21 4.10
N ALA A 45 13.61 17.04 4.58
CA ALA A 45 13.57 15.80 3.82
C ALA A 45 12.31 15.02 4.18
N VAL A 46 11.56 14.57 3.19
CA VAL A 46 10.36 13.74 3.35
C VAL A 46 10.61 12.39 2.69
N SER A 47 10.17 11.31 3.34
CA SER A 47 10.26 9.94 2.81
C SER A 47 9.06 9.11 3.25
N ILE A 48 8.77 8.03 2.52
CA ILE A 48 7.76 7.05 2.92
C ILE A 48 8.49 5.83 3.49
N SER A 49 8.13 5.42 4.72
CA SER A 49 8.70 4.19 5.31
C SER A 49 7.82 2.95 5.11
N ASP A 50 6.50 3.13 5.08
CA ASP A 50 5.57 2.00 5.05
C ASP A 50 4.23 2.43 4.43
N ILE A 51 3.56 1.48 3.79
CA ILE A 51 2.18 1.62 3.32
C ILE A 51 1.47 0.32 3.65
N ARG A 52 0.47 0.39 4.54
CA ARG A 52 -0.24 -0.78 5.07
C ARG A 52 -1.74 -0.66 4.95
N SER A 53 -2.44 -1.79 4.88
CA SER A 53 -3.89 -1.83 5.02
C SER A 53 -4.27 -1.66 6.50
N ALA A 54 -5.17 -0.72 6.80
CA ALA A 54 -5.65 -0.50 8.18
C ALA A 54 -6.99 -1.18 8.44
N MET A 55 -7.93 -1.08 7.49
CA MET A 55 -9.25 -1.73 7.49
C MET A 55 -9.73 -1.95 6.05
N PHE A 56 -10.84 -2.67 5.86
CA PHE A 56 -11.45 -2.87 4.53
C PHE A 56 -11.62 -1.52 3.81
N GLY A 57 -10.97 -1.38 2.66
CA GLY A 57 -11.09 -0.16 1.86
C GLY A 57 -10.33 1.05 2.42
N THR A 58 -9.35 0.86 3.31
CA THR A 58 -8.45 1.97 3.72
C THR A 58 -7.00 1.52 3.82
N ALA A 59 -6.11 2.23 3.13
CA ALA A 59 -4.67 2.13 3.30
C ALA A 59 -4.14 3.31 4.14
N ILE A 60 -3.02 3.12 4.84
CA ILE A 60 -2.31 4.16 5.58
C ILE A 60 -0.86 4.16 5.12
N ALA A 61 -0.35 5.30 4.66
CA ALA A 61 1.08 5.50 4.47
C ALA A 61 1.69 6.27 5.65
N ILE A 62 2.93 5.93 6.00
CA ILE A 62 3.71 6.65 7.00
C ILE A 62 4.72 7.53 6.27
N LEU A 63 4.54 8.84 6.38
CA LEU A 63 5.49 9.84 5.88
C LEU A 63 6.40 10.27 7.03
N ASN A 64 7.71 10.17 6.81
CA ASN A 64 8.73 10.63 7.74
C ASN A 64 9.34 11.93 7.23
N PHE A 65 9.40 12.91 8.12
CA PHE A 65 10.06 14.18 7.93
C PHE A 65 11.34 14.19 8.75
N GLU A 66 12.46 14.52 8.10
CA GLU A 66 13.72 14.85 8.74
C GLU A 66 14.02 16.31 8.44
N ILE A 67 14.02 17.12 9.48
CA ILE A 67 14.10 18.58 9.37
C ILE A 67 15.38 19.02 10.07
N THR A 68 16.31 19.56 9.30
CA THR A 68 17.61 20.02 9.79
C THR A 68 17.75 21.51 9.60
N ASN A 69 17.93 22.25 10.71
CA ASN A 69 18.27 23.67 10.65
C ASN A 69 19.79 23.83 10.62
N LYS A 70 20.33 24.36 9.52
CA LYS A 70 21.76 24.64 9.36
C LYS A 70 22.12 26.10 9.59
N GLY A 71 21.13 26.93 9.91
CA GLY A 71 21.32 28.34 10.22
C GLY A 71 21.71 28.57 11.68
N ASP A 72 21.93 29.84 12.01
CA ASP A 72 22.34 30.28 13.34
C ASP A 72 21.15 30.69 14.23
N THR A 73 19.94 30.74 13.69
CA THR A 73 18.71 31.13 14.39
C THR A 73 17.69 30.00 14.41
N ALA A 74 16.91 29.92 15.50
CA ALA A 74 15.79 28.98 15.57
C ALA A 74 14.73 29.34 14.54
N GLU A 75 14.20 28.34 13.85
CA GLU A 75 13.20 28.51 12.80
C GLU A 75 11.91 27.79 13.18
N LYS A 76 10.79 28.47 12.93
CA LYS A 76 9.46 27.91 13.13
C LYS A 76 8.82 27.69 11.76
N LEU A 77 8.49 26.43 11.50
CA LEU A 77 7.95 25.94 10.23
C LEU A 77 6.53 25.40 10.44
N MET A 78 5.62 25.80 9.55
CA MET A 78 4.35 25.15 9.34
C MET A 78 4.49 24.14 8.20
N LEU A 79 4.42 22.86 8.54
CA LEU A 79 4.33 21.78 7.55
C LEU A 79 2.87 21.57 7.20
N LYS A 80 2.53 21.62 5.92
CA LYS A 80 1.21 21.27 5.40
C LYS A 80 1.37 20.12 4.43
N TYR A 81 0.45 19.17 4.46
CA TYR A 81 0.46 18.05 3.53
C TYR A 81 -0.96 17.68 3.14
N TRP A 82 -1.19 17.47 1.86
CA TRP A 82 -2.52 17.16 1.34
C TRP A 82 -2.45 16.33 0.07
N TYR A 83 -3.56 15.70 -0.28
CA TYR A 83 -3.69 15.02 -1.56
C TYR A 83 -5.12 15.14 -2.10
N THR A 84 -5.22 14.97 -3.43
CA THR A 84 -6.49 14.84 -4.13
C THR A 84 -6.71 13.38 -4.46
N ASP A 85 -7.90 12.85 -4.18
CA ASP A 85 -8.23 11.47 -4.50
C ASP A 85 -8.33 11.31 -6.03
N PRO A 86 -7.51 10.44 -6.65
CA PRO A 86 -7.49 10.28 -8.11
C PRO A 86 -8.82 9.72 -8.66
N ALA A 87 -9.60 9.01 -7.85
CA ALA A 87 -10.89 8.45 -8.26
C ALA A 87 -12.00 9.51 -8.31
N THR A 88 -11.92 10.55 -7.46
CA THR A 88 -12.98 11.58 -7.35
C THR A 88 -12.55 12.97 -7.82
N GLY A 89 -11.24 13.21 -7.96
CA GLY A 89 -10.66 14.51 -8.30
C GLY A 89 -10.85 15.59 -7.23
N LYS A 90 -11.22 15.22 -6.00
CA LYS A 90 -11.44 16.16 -4.89
C LYS A 90 -10.33 16.06 -3.85
N ALA A 91 -10.00 17.20 -3.23
CA ALA A 91 -9.11 17.22 -2.08
C ALA A 91 -9.76 16.43 -0.94
N THR A 92 -9.10 15.34 -0.53
CA THR A 92 -9.70 14.36 0.39
C THR A 92 -9.06 14.42 1.78
N TYR A 93 -7.82 14.88 1.86
CA TYR A 93 -7.09 14.95 3.11
C TYR A 93 -6.17 16.17 3.16
N GLU A 94 -6.14 16.82 4.31
CA GLU A 94 -5.23 17.93 4.63
C GLU A 94 -4.78 17.79 6.08
N GLY A 95 -3.47 17.81 6.30
CA GLY A 95 -2.84 17.85 7.62
C GLY A 95 -1.91 19.04 7.72
N LYS A 96 -1.80 19.59 8.94
CA LYS A 96 -0.91 20.70 9.26
C LYS A 96 -0.21 20.45 10.57
N GLU A 97 1.06 20.79 10.64
CA GLU A 97 1.86 20.61 11.84
C GLU A 97 2.88 21.72 12.00
N LEU A 98 2.92 22.29 13.20
CA LEU A 98 3.91 23.30 13.55
C LEU A 98 5.14 22.61 14.13
N VAL A 99 6.31 22.98 13.63
CA VAL A 99 7.61 22.47 14.10
C VAL A 99 8.54 23.65 14.37
N VAL A 100 9.20 23.64 15.52
CA VAL A 100 10.27 24.58 15.85
C VAL A 100 11.58 23.80 15.85
N VAL A 101 12.59 24.30 15.15
CA VAL A 101 13.89 23.65 14.99
C VAL A 101 15.00 24.62 15.38
N ASP A 102 15.71 24.29 16.46
CA ASP A 102 16.81 25.10 16.96
C ASP A 102 18.04 25.06 16.03
N PRO A 103 18.96 26.04 16.11
CA PRO A 103 20.19 26.06 15.30
C PRO A 103 20.99 24.77 15.41
N GLY A 104 21.38 24.20 14.28
CA GLY A 104 22.14 22.95 14.21
C GLY A 104 21.36 21.69 14.58
N GLN A 105 20.07 21.81 14.95
CA GLN A 105 19.24 20.68 15.34
C GLN A 105 18.72 19.92 14.12
N THR A 106 18.56 18.61 14.29
CA THR A 106 17.75 17.77 13.39
C THR A 106 16.59 17.15 14.16
N ILE A 107 15.38 17.32 13.65
CA ILE A 107 14.15 16.75 14.19
C ILE A 107 13.61 15.72 13.20
N ALA A 108 13.29 14.53 13.70
CA ALA A 108 12.55 13.52 12.96
C ALA A 108 11.08 13.50 13.42
N LYS A 109 10.15 13.46 12.46
CA LYS A 109 8.71 13.31 12.71
C LYS A 109 8.11 12.29 11.75
N SER A 110 7.02 11.65 12.17
CA SER A 110 6.27 10.71 11.35
C SER A 110 4.79 11.05 11.40
N VAL A 111 4.12 11.04 10.25
CA VAL A 111 2.68 11.26 10.13
C VAL A 111 2.04 10.11 9.38
N GLU A 112 0.82 9.76 9.78
CA GLU A 112 0.03 8.74 9.11
C GLU A 112 -1.00 9.39 8.19
N ILE A 113 -0.97 9.04 6.91
CA ILE A 113 -1.88 9.55 5.88
C ILE A 113 -2.80 8.41 5.42
N PRO A 114 -4.13 8.50 5.66
CA PRO A 114 -5.08 7.51 5.20
C PRO A 114 -5.47 7.75 3.73
N PHE A 115 -5.72 6.66 2.99
CA PHE A 115 -6.19 6.63 1.60
C PHE A 115 -7.41 5.72 1.49
N SER A 116 -8.47 6.23 0.85
CA SER A 116 -9.80 5.58 0.81
C SER A 116 -10.12 4.91 -0.53
N SER A 117 -9.26 5.06 -1.53
CA SER A 117 -9.42 4.48 -2.86
C SER A 117 -8.11 3.82 -3.29
N ASN A 118 -8.15 2.97 -4.32
CA ASN A 118 -6.94 2.54 -5.00
C ASN A 118 -6.48 3.62 -5.97
N GLY A 119 -5.18 3.65 -6.21
CA GLY A 119 -4.59 4.51 -7.23
C GLY A 119 -3.23 5.05 -6.83
N VAL A 120 -2.71 5.89 -7.71
CA VAL A 120 -1.47 6.63 -7.52
C VAL A 120 -1.85 8.03 -7.04
N TYR A 121 -1.37 8.38 -5.85
CA TYR A 121 -1.64 9.66 -5.21
C TYR A 121 -0.40 10.55 -5.27
N ASP A 122 -0.60 11.80 -5.68
CA ASP A 122 0.38 12.86 -5.49
C ASP A 122 0.11 13.55 -4.15
N VAL A 123 0.90 13.20 -3.14
CA VAL A 123 0.85 13.88 -1.84
C VAL A 123 1.73 15.11 -1.95
N VAL A 124 1.13 16.28 -1.84
CA VAL A 124 1.82 17.56 -1.83
C VAL A 124 2.23 17.88 -0.40
N ILE A 125 3.49 18.28 -0.23
CA ILE A 125 4.08 18.73 1.01
C ILE A 125 4.53 20.17 0.81
N GLU A 126 4.08 21.04 1.69
CA GLU A 126 4.49 22.43 1.79
C GLU A 126 5.14 22.65 3.16
N ALA A 127 6.24 23.37 3.17
CA ALA A 127 6.78 23.94 4.39
C ALA A 127 6.75 25.46 4.25
N GLU A 128 6.30 26.15 5.29
CA GLU A 128 6.19 27.60 5.35
C GLU A 128 6.92 28.09 6.61
N SER A 129 7.87 29.00 6.46
CA SER A 129 8.49 29.69 7.61
C SER A 129 7.60 30.81 8.12
N ASP A 130 7.75 31.17 9.39
CA ASP A 130 7.05 32.29 10.03
C ASP A 130 7.24 33.64 9.29
N ASN A 131 8.28 33.78 8.46
CA ASN A 131 8.49 34.96 7.61
C ASN A 131 7.70 34.94 6.29
N GLY A 132 6.92 33.90 6.03
CA GLY A 132 6.11 33.72 4.82
C GLY A 132 6.85 33.08 3.64
N THR A 133 8.10 32.63 3.81
CA THR A 133 8.81 31.88 2.78
C THR A 133 8.26 30.46 2.70
N VAL A 134 7.86 30.06 1.49
CA VAL A 134 7.23 28.75 1.23
C VAL A 134 8.10 27.92 0.29
N ALA A 135 8.25 26.63 0.58
CA ALA A 135 8.74 25.64 -0.37
C ALA A 135 7.81 24.44 -0.43
N THR A 136 7.68 23.86 -1.63
CA THR A 136 6.73 22.79 -1.92
C THR A 136 7.41 21.66 -2.67
N THR A 137 7.02 20.42 -2.37
CA THR A 137 7.36 19.22 -3.13
C THR A 137 6.18 18.28 -3.15
N ASP A 138 6.18 17.33 -4.07
CA ASP A 138 5.26 16.20 -4.11
C ASP A 138 6.01 14.88 -3.88
N ILE A 139 5.27 13.89 -3.37
CA ILE A 139 5.71 12.51 -3.25
C ILE A 139 4.60 11.59 -3.76
N ILE A 140 4.99 10.66 -4.62
CA ILE A 140 4.06 9.70 -5.23
C ILE A 140 3.86 8.54 -4.26
N VAL A 141 2.60 8.25 -3.92
CA VAL A 141 2.18 7.10 -3.11
C VAL A 141 1.32 6.19 -3.98
N ASP A 142 1.80 4.97 -4.26
CA ASP A 142 1.05 3.97 -5.02
C ASP A 142 0.28 3.04 -4.07
N VAL A 143 -1.05 3.00 -4.20
CA VAL A 143 -1.97 2.16 -3.42
C VAL A 143 -2.75 1.22 -4.36
N PRO A 144 -2.10 0.20 -4.96
CA PRO A 144 -2.70 -0.59 -6.03
C PRO A 144 -3.65 -1.70 -5.53
N TRP A 145 -3.58 -2.10 -4.25
CA TRP A 145 -4.24 -3.32 -3.77
C TRP A 145 -5.64 -3.16 -3.19
N LEU A 146 -6.18 -1.93 -3.09
CA LEU A 146 -7.49 -1.74 -2.46
C LEU A 146 -8.63 -2.44 -3.22
N ASP A 147 -8.50 -2.54 -4.54
CA ASP A 147 -9.46 -3.26 -5.39
C ASP A 147 -9.43 -4.79 -5.19
N ILE A 148 -8.27 -5.36 -4.85
CA ILE A 148 -8.09 -6.81 -4.71
C ILE A 148 -8.93 -7.34 -3.54
N TYR A 149 -9.02 -6.59 -2.44
CA TYR A 149 -9.82 -6.99 -1.27
C TYR A 149 -11.32 -7.05 -1.59
N LEU A 150 -11.84 -6.11 -2.38
CA LEU A 150 -13.24 -6.14 -2.79
C LEU A 150 -13.54 -7.37 -3.67
N HIS A 151 -12.67 -7.66 -4.64
CA HIS A 151 -12.81 -8.83 -5.51
C HIS A 151 -12.72 -10.15 -4.73
N LEU A 152 -11.83 -10.23 -3.74
CA LEU A 152 -11.69 -11.41 -2.87
C LEU A 152 -12.95 -11.64 -2.02
N LEU A 153 -13.51 -10.58 -1.43
CA LEU A 153 -14.77 -10.69 -0.65
C LEU A 153 -15.93 -11.12 -1.54
N VAL A 154 -16.05 -10.56 -2.74
CA VAL A 154 -17.07 -10.96 -3.73
C VAL A 154 -16.90 -12.43 -4.11
N ALA A 155 -15.67 -12.88 -4.35
CA ALA A 155 -15.40 -14.28 -4.65
C ALA A 155 -15.79 -15.23 -3.49
N ILE A 156 -15.49 -14.86 -2.24
CA ILE A 156 -15.91 -15.61 -1.05
C ILE A 156 -17.43 -15.65 -0.94
N ALA A 157 -18.11 -14.52 -1.13
CA ALA A 157 -19.57 -14.45 -1.10
C ALA A 157 -20.21 -15.35 -2.16
N ILE A 158 -19.70 -15.31 -3.40
CA ILE A 158 -20.15 -16.17 -4.49
C ILE A 158 -19.93 -17.65 -4.13
N ALA A 159 -18.77 -18.01 -3.56
CA ALA A 159 -18.48 -19.37 -3.14
C ALA A 159 -19.47 -19.88 -2.08
N ILE A 160 -19.79 -19.06 -1.07
CA ILE A 160 -20.76 -19.41 -0.02
C ILE A 160 -22.16 -19.64 -0.62
N VAL A 161 -22.59 -18.77 -1.54
CA VAL A 161 -23.88 -18.92 -2.23
C VAL A 161 -23.91 -20.19 -3.07
N LEU A 162 -22.86 -20.48 -3.83
CA LEU A 162 -22.76 -21.69 -4.65
C LEU A 162 -22.77 -22.97 -3.79
N ILE A 163 -22.01 -23.01 -2.70
CA ILE A 163 -22.01 -24.14 -1.76
C ILE A 163 -23.40 -24.34 -1.15
N SER A 164 -24.08 -23.26 -0.78
CA SER A 164 -25.44 -23.30 -0.23
C SER A 164 -26.45 -23.87 -1.23
N ILE A 165 -26.38 -23.44 -2.49
CA ILE A 165 -27.23 -23.97 -3.57
C ILE A 165 -26.97 -25.47 -3.79
N ILE A 166 -25.70 -25.89 -3.86
CA ILE A 166 -25.32 -27.31 -4.01
C ILE A 166 -25.88 -28.14 -2.84
N TYR A 167 -25.78 -27.62 -1.62
CA TYR A 167 -26.31 -28.28 -0.43
C TYR A 167 -27.84 -28.46 -0.51
N VAL A 168 -28.58 -27.40 -0.85
CA VAL A 168 -30.05 -27.45 -1.01
C VAL A 168 -30.45 -28.45 -2.10
N ILE A 169 -29.78 -28.44 -3.26
CA ILE A 169 -30.05 -29.41 -4.34
C ILE A 169 -29.81 -30.83 -3.86
N ARG A 170 -28.71 -31.07 -3.13
CA ARG A 170 -28.38 -32.40 -2.60
C ARG A 170 -29.46 -32.89 -1.63
N VAL A 171 -29.92 -32.05 -0.71
CA VAL A 171 -30.99 -32.37 0.26
C VAL A 171 -32.32 -32.65 -0.43
N LEU A 172 -32.70 -31.85 -1.44
CA LEU A 172 -33.92 -32.08 -2.23
C LEU A 172 -33.85 -33.38 -3.04
N ARG A 173 -32.67 -33.78 -3.51
CA ARG A 173 -32.46 -35.02 -4.25
C ARG A 173 -32.60 -36.24 -3.35
N THR A 174 -32.00 -36.23 -2.16
CA THR A 174 -32.14 -37.32 -1.19
C THR A 174 -33.56 -37.43 -0.64
N SER A 175 -34.27 -36.32 -0.41
CA SER A 175 -35.67 -36.38 0.03
C SER A 175 -36.62 -36.96 -1.03
N LYS A 176 -36.43 -36.62 -2.32
CA LYS A 176 -37.18 -37.27 -3.42
C LYS A 176 -36.89 -38.76 -3.55
N SER A 177 -35.66 -39.21 -3.34
CA SER A 177 -35.31 -40.64 -3.37
C SER A 177 -35.98 -41.44 -2.24
N TYR A 178 -36.12 -40.85 -1.05
CA TYR A 178 -36.85 -41.49 0.07
C TYR A 178 -38.35 -41.66 -0.21
N VAL A 179 -38.97 -40.74 -0.95
CA VAL A 179 -40.41 -40.80 -1.29
C VAL A 179 -40.71 -41.84 -2.38
N ILE A 180 -39.76 -42.17 -3.25
CA ILE A 180 -39.95 -43.12 -4.36
C ILE A 180 -39.51 -44.54 -4.00
N GLY A 181 -38.58 -44.72 -3.05
CA GLY A 181 -38.11 -46.03 -2.58
C GLY A 181 -38.89 -46.63 -1.40
N GLY A 182 -39.88 -45.92 -0.86
CA GLY A 182 -40.75 -46.39 0.22
C GLY A 182 -42.08 -46.96 -0.31
N LYS A 183 -42.02 -48.09 -1.02
CA LYS A 183 -43.17 -48.99 -1.26
C LYS A 183 -42.68 -50.43 -1.28
#